data_AF-G4ZZK7-F1
#
_entry.id   AF-G4ZZK7-F1
#
_cell.length_a   1.000
_cell.length_b   1.000
_cell.length_c   1.000
_cell.angle_alpha   90.00
_cell.angle_beta   90.00
_cell.angle_gamma   90.00
#
_symmetry.space_group_name_H-M   'P 1'
#
loop_
_entity.id
_entity.type
_entity.pdbx_description
1 polymer ?
#
loop_
_entity_poly.entity_id
_entity_poly.type
_entity_poly.pdbx_seq_one_letter_code
_entity_poly.pdbx_strand_id
1 'polypeptide(L)'
;MVNVVYKIWSLAAHSNLRGLAASPSSLSNDSFVFDGTNSDIAQQLYTRHRAGDSTDQVNLTSVPAAVIDRLDPLNIDFGELPGLVQRAVLWDSGFAIAPGNDPVQIWTLYKHSMADLALPVSDVLTVDCTMTNCSQPNNITAYSSQSCSSSQILNMVRCVADTFEDNGAGTYLGTFWANGGDPGGIPGLLLREHSWAESTAQNETVINSVYAVHTTPSADEAAWATCPTSGYASFTVPCQRRDAYRGDTAGLRVPKASAWVTKWLEEEFAHGFPLSLVIVIVVSAIAAIGIGAFCWHRRIQRVKQQSSTTSSEARLRPPAESVYEAAGTNETLHLLLNSEYLQGKRIPYESLVFDKALSKGAYGEVWLCDYNREKVAVKRLLQSKQQKADKVHAFAEEIELSASLVHPNIVEFIGVAWNSLSNLVMVLEFFPKGSLQNYLHQGGGQLSWASDKITLAIGIARALDYLHARTPPLIHRDLKSNNILLTEALGPKLIDFGVSRGKVDLTMTAGVGTPYWTAPEILESKRYDEKADVYSFGVVLSELDTCEIPFSDALTEDGSKAKPFQILQNVMKGTLQPRFSTDCPPVIRQIALSCLKLDPADRPTASQLIRDLESSDSK
;
A
#
# COMPACT_ATOMS: atom_id res chain seq x y z
N MET A 1 30.88 -27.70 23.19
CA MET A 1 31.54 -26.49 22.66
C MET A 1 30.98 -26.01 21.30
N VAL A 2 30.05 -26.73 20.64
CA VAL A 2 29.54 -26.35 19.30
C VAL A 2 28.51 -25.21 19.35
N ASN A 3 27.53 -25.27 20.25
CA ASN A 3 26.42 -24.29 20.32
C ASN A 3 26.84 -22.84 20.67
N VAL A 4 28.09 -22.61 21.11
CA VAL A 4 28.62 -21.26 21.33
C VAL A 4 29.16 -20.65 20.03
N VAL A 5 29.82 -21.48 19.18
CA VAL A 5 30.36 -21.03 17.89
C VAL A 5 29.23 -20.60 16.95
N TYR A 6 28.15 -21.39 16.88
CA TYR A 6 26.97 -21.07 16.07
C TYR A 6 26.32 -19.73 16.46
N LYS A 7 26.27 -19.42 17.76
CA LYS A 7 25.66 -18.19 18.27
C LYS A 7 26.55 -16.94 18.09
N ILE A 8 27.87 -17.11 18.00
CA ILE A 8 28.82 -16.03 17.71
C ILE A 8 28.90 -15.74 16.19
N TRP A 9 28.86 -16.77 15.34
CA TRP A 9 28.81 -16.58 13.88
C TRP A 9 27.57 -15.80 13.43
N SER A 10 26.43 -16.01 14.11
CA SER A 10 25.18 -15.29 13.85
C SER A 10 25.23 -13.78 14.13
N LEU A 11 26.23 -13.28 14.87
CA LEU A 11 26.34 -11.87 15.28
C LEU A 11 27.52 -11.14 14.60
N ALA A 12 28.49 -11.88 14.06
CA ALA A 12 29.70 -11.29 13.47
C ALA A 12 29.54 -10.82 12.01
N ALA A 13 28.48 -11.23 11.31
CA ALA A 13 28.25 -10.89 9.89
C ALA A 13 27.64 -9.49 9.67
N HIS A 14 26.98 -8.91 10.69
CA HIS A 14 26.30 -7.61 10.61
C HIS A 14 27.20 -6.47 11.11
N SER A 15 28.38 -6.38 10.50
CA SER A 15 29.45 -5.49 10.91
C SER A 15 30.11 -4.86 9.68
N ASN A 16 30.06 -3.53 9.60
CA ASN A 16 30.85 -2.64 8.74
C ASN A 16 31.25 -3.12 7.32
N LEU A 17 30.57 -2.53 6.33
CA LEU A 17 31.20 -1.39 5.64
C LEU A 17 30.13 -0.34 5.27
N ARG A 18 29.84 0.55 6.23
CA ARG A 18 28.95 1.70 6.07
C ARG A 18 29.72 2.80 5.33
N GLY A 19 29.18 3.38 4.25
CA GLY A 19 30.00 4.28 3.43
C GLY A 19 29.40 4.92 2.18
N LEU A 20 28.09 5.14 2.10
CA LEU A 20 27.44 6.30 1.45
C LEU A 20 25.91 6.19 1.68
N ALA A 21 25.28 7.28 2.10
CA ALA A 21 23.89 7.26 2.57
C ALA A 21 22.85 7.23 1.42
N ALA A 22 21.64 6.79 1.74
CA ALA A 22 20.54 6.67 0.79
C ALA A 22 20.23 8.01 0.09
N SER A 23 20.22 8.03 -1.25
CA SER A 23 19.35 8.97 -1.97
C SER A 23 17.93 8.45 -1.79
N PRO A 24 17.08 9.08 -0.96
CA PRO A 24 15.69 7.78 0.02
C PRO A 24 14.60 7.45 -0.99
N SER A 25 13.37 7.12 -0.62
CA SER A 25 12.33 7.01 -1.65
C SER A 25 12.18 8.35 -2.40
N SER A 26 12.12 8.28 -3.74
CA SER A 26 11.53 9.36 -4.51
C SER A 26 10.05 9.39 -4.16
N LEU A 27 9.64 10.51 -3.56
CA LEU A 27 8.30 11.02 -3.73
C LEU A 27 8.01 11.21 -5.23
N SER A 28 6.74 11.36 -5.55
CA SER A 28 6.37 11.98 -6.80
C SER A 28 6.97 13.40 -6.90
N ASN A 29 7.05 13.91 -8.12
CA ASN A 29 7.27 15.34 -8.34
C ASN A 29 5.94 16.12 -8.26
N ASP A 30 4.96 15.56 -7.54
CA ASP A 30 3.82 16.29 -7.00
C ASP A 30 4.34 16.97 -5.73
N SER A 31 4.13 18.28 -5.59
CA SER A 31 4.54 19.01 -4.40
C SER A 31 3.95 18.38 -3.15
N PHE A 32 4.74 18.21 -2.09
CA PHE A 32 4.22 17.91 -0.77
C PHE A 32 3.16 18.93 -0.36
N VAL A 33 2.00 18.46 0.08
CA VAL A 33 0.94 19.30 0.64
C VAL A 33 0.57 18.75 2.01
N PHE A 34 0.93 19.47 3.06
CA PHE A 34 0.31 19.29 4.37
C PHE A 34 -1.00 20.06 4.39
N ASP A 35 -2.11 19.34 4.27
CA ASP A 35 -3.48 19.88 4.23
C ASP A 35 -4.34 19.44 5.43
N GLY A 36 -3.74 18.77 6.43
CA GLY A 36 -4.45 18.27 7.60
C GLY A 36 -5.53 17.22 7.32
N THR A 37 -5.52 16.56 6.15
CA THR A 37 -6.49 15.50 5.81
C THR A 37 -6.20 14.16 6.51
N ASN A 38 -4.98 13.97 6.98
CA ASN A 38 -4.49 12.74 7.60
C ASN A 38 -3.47 13.07 8.70
N SER A 39 -3.27 12.14 9.64
CA SER A 39 -2.32 12.29 10.74
C SER A 39 -1.05 11.47 10.56
N ASP A 40 -0.67 11.09 9.34
CA ASP A 40 0.65 10.47 9.10
C ASP A 40 1.77 11.53 9.13
N ILE A 41 1.92 12.17 10.28
CA ILE A 41 2.92 13.19 10.57
C ILE A 41 4.33 12.60 10.39
N ALA A 42 4.51 11.29 10.57
CA ALA A 42 5.76 10.62 10.26
C ALA A 42 6.07 10.64 8.75
N GLN A 43 5.11 10.29 7.87
CA GLN A 43 5.29 10.36 6.41
C GLN A 43 5.48 11.81 5.93
N GLN A 44 4.83 12.77 6.58
CA GLN A 44 4.99 14.19 6.32
C GLN A 44 6.42 14.67 6.68
N LEU A 45 6.93 14.32 7.85
CA LEU A 45 8.29 14.68 8.29
C LEU A 45 9.39 13.94 7.52
N TYR A 46 9.16 12.68 7.15
CA TYR A 46 9.99 11.94 6.18
C TYR A 46 10.06 12.69 4.84
N THR A 47 8.93 13.19 4.35
CA THR A 47 8.86 13.93 3.09
C THR A 47 9.66 15.22 3.13
N ARG A 48 9.57 15.97 4.24
CA ARG A 48 10.42 17.15 4.52
C ARG A 48 11.90 16.80 4.47
N HIS A 49 12.28 15.70 5.12
CA HIS A 49 13.65 15.18 5.11
C HIS A 49 14.11 14.75 3.69
N ARG A 50 13.22 14.21 2.84
CA ARG A 50 13.53 13.96 1.40
C ARG A 50 13.78 15.24 0.59
N ALA A 51 13.17 16.36 0.98
CA ALA A 51 13.34 17.65 0.31
C ALA A 51 14.63 18.39 0.74
N GLY A 52 15.25 17.96 1.84
CA GLY A 52 16.40 18.64 2.45
C GLY A 52 16.00 19.73 3.46
N ASP A 53 14.73 19.80 3.85
CA ASP A 53 14.28 20.68 4.95
C ASP A 53 14.97 20.25 6.25
N SER A 54 15.20 21.20 7.16
CA SER A 54 15.75 20.92 8.49
C SER A 54 15.08 21.77 9.56
N THR A 55 15.12 21.29 10.80
CA THR A 55 14.56 21.96 11.98
C THR A 55 15.35 21.56 13.22
N ASP A 56 15.28 22.37 14.26
CA ASP A 56 15.96 22.10 15.53
C ASP A 56 15.49 20.78 16.15
N GLN A 57 16.44 20.11 16.82
CA GLN A 57 16.20 18.89 17.56
C GLN A 57 15.12 19.09 18.63
N VAL A 58 14.40 18.01 18.93
CA VAL A 58 13.38 17.99 19.97
C VAL A 58 14.06 18.01 21.32
N ASN A 59 14.07 19.17 21.96
CA ASN A 59 14.33 19.26 23.39
C ASN A 59 13.24 18.45 24.11
N LEU A 60 13.64 17.52 24.98
CA LEU A 60 12.77 16.69 25.81
C LEU A 60 13.35 16.61 27.22
N THR A 61 12.50 16.45 28.23
CA THR A 61 12.95 16.17 29.61
C THR A 61 13.59 14.77 29.74
N SER A 62 13.11 13.81 28.95
CA SER A 62 13.68 12.47 28.77
C SER A 62 13.21 11.86 27.45
N VAL A 63 13.92 10.86 26.91
CA VAL A 63 13.46 10.09 25.75
C VAL A 63 12.60 8.91 26.26
N PRO A 64 11.39 8.66 25.71
CA PRO A 64 10.55 7.56 26.19
C PRO A 64 11.20 6.19 26.02
N ALA A 65 11.02 5.31 27.01
CA ALA A 65 11.57 3.95 26.96
C ALA A 65 11.17 3.18 25.69
N ALA A 66 9.92 3.28 25.25
CA ALA A 66 9.44 2.65 24.02
C ALA A 66 10.08 3.21 22.71
N VAL A 67 10.67 4.40 22.76
CA VAL A 67 11.49 4.96 21.66
C VAL A 67 12.92 4.42 21.75
N ILE A 68 13.48 4.28 22.95
CA ILE A 68 14.80 3.66 23.17
C ILE A 68 14.77 2.18 22.77
N ASP A 69 13.81 1.39 23.27
CA ASP A 69 13.60 -0.03 22.94
C ASP A 69 13.44 -0.28 21.42
N ARG A 70 13.01 0.74 20.66
CA ARG A 70 12.88 0.72 19.20
C ARG A 70 14.19 1.02 18.47
N LEU A 71 15.03 1.89 19.03
CA LEU A 71 16.27 2.38 18.41
C LEU A 71 17.51 1.55 18.82
N ASP A 72 17.51 0.97 20.03
CA ASP A 72 18.56 0.09 20.55
C ASP A 72 18.88 -1.12 19.62
N PRO A 73 17.89 -1.85 19.05
CA PRO A 73 18.16 -2.94 18.10
C PRO A 73 18.84 -2.47 16.81
N LEU A 74 18.70 -1.19 16.47
CA LEU A 74 19.29 -0.55 15.30
C LEU A 74 20.63 0.13 15.61
N ASN A 75 21.01 0.18 16.90
CA ASN A 75 22.15 0.93 17.42
C ASN A 75 22.10 2.41 16.96
N ILE A 76 21.01 3.10 17.32
CA ILE A 76 20.78 4.52 17.02
C ILE A 76 20.59 5.27 18.33
N ASP A 77 21.36 6.33 18.58
CA ASP A 77 21.04 7.29 19.63
C ASP A 77 19.98 8.27 19.11
N PHE A 78 18.88 8.45 19.87
CA PHE A 78 17.87 9.47 19.58
C PHE A 78 18.48 10.88 19.53
N GLY A 79 19.51 11.15 20.34
CA GLY A 79 20.24 12.42 20.37
C GLY A 79 21.05 12.72 19.11
N GLU A 80 21.38 11.72 18.29
CA GLU A 80 22.09 11.90 17.00
C GLU A 80 21.14 12.08 15.80
N LEU A 81 19.83 11.82 15.98
CA LEU A 81 18.84 11.97 14.91
C LEU A 81 18.53 13.45 14.59
N PRO A 82 18.35 13.84 13.31
CA PRO A 82 17.90 15.18 12.95
C PRO A 82 16.49 15.49 13.49
N GLY A 83 16.18 16.77 13.73
CA GLY A 83 14.93 17.18 14.41
C GLY A 83 13.64 16.73 13.71
N LEU A 84 13.62 16.62 12.38
CA LEU A 84 12.49 16.03 11.64
C LEU A 84 12.30 14.54 11.96
N VAL A 85 13.40 13.79 12.05
CA VAL A 85 13.40 12.35 12.30
C VAL A 85 13.02 12.06 13.74
N GLN A 86 13.56 12.82 14.70
CA GLN A 86 13.15 12.75 16.11
C GLN A 86 11.64 12.92 16.28
N ARG A 87 11.03 13.92 15.62
CA ARG A 87 9.57 14.12 15.61
C ARG A 87 8.83 12.95 14.95
N ALA A 88 9.31 12.45 13.81
CA ALA A 88 8.68 11.32 13.12
C ALA A 88 8.70 10.04 13.99
N VAL A 89 9.81 9.76 14.67
CA VAL A 89 9.95 8.60 15.56
C VAL A 89 9.11 8.74 16.82
N LEU A 90 9.03 9.93 17.43
CA LEU A 90 8.13 10.19 18.55
C LEU A 90 6.68 9.91 18.17
N TRP A 91 6.20 10.51 17.07
CA TRP A 91 4.80 10.35 16.63
C TRP A 91 4.47 8.91 16.26
N ASP A 92 5.29 8.26 15.42
CA ASP A 92 5.06 6.87 14.98
C ASP A 92 5.17 5.85 16.13
N SER A 93 5.95 6.16 17.17
CA SER A 93 6.01 5.36 18.41
C SER A 93 4.90 5.72 19.42
N GLY A 94 4.01 6.65 19.09
CA GLY A 94 2.84 6.98 19.89
C GLY A 94 3.01 8.10 20.91
N PHE A 95 3.86 9.10 20.68
CA PHE A 95 4.10 10.20 21.61
C PHE A 95 3.80 11.59 21.04
N ALA A 96 3.27 12.47 21.89
CA ALA A 96 3.23 13.92 21.70
C ALA A 96 3.95 14.62 22.87
N ILE A 97 4.12 15.94 22.80
CA ILE A 97 4.98 16.71 23.70
C ILE A 97 4.14 17.71 24.47
N ALA A 98 4.03 17.51 25.79
CA ALA A 98 3.36 18.40 26.72
C ALA A 98 4.21 19.65 27.06
N PRO A 99 3.61 20.68 27.70
CA PRO A 99 4.35 21.84 28.18
C PRO A 99 5.46 21.43 29.14
N GLY A 100 6.60 22.13 29.11
CA GLY A 100 7.82 21.71 29.82
C GLY A 100 8.73 20.78 29.00
N ASN A 101 8.27 20.34 27.82
CA ASN A 101 8.92 19.36 26.92
C ASN A 101 8.84 17.91 27.42
N ASP A 102 7.80 17.58 28.20
CA ASP A 102 7.56 16.21 28.67
C ASP A 102 6.84 15.37 27.58
N PRO A 103 7.39 14.22 27.15
CA PRO A 103 6.73 13.36 26.18
C PRO A 103 5.61 12.53 26.84
N VAL A 104 4.41 12.62 26.30
CA VAL A 104 3.19 11.96 26.78
C VAL A 104 2.77 10.85 25.81
N GLN A 105 2.49 9.67 26.36
CA GLN A 105 2.01 8.51 25.58
C GLN A 105 0.58 8.76 25.10
N ILE A 106 0.41 8.72 23.79
CA ILE A 106 -0.86 8.57 23.09
C ILE A 106 -1.15 7.07 22.92
N TRP A 107 -2.41 6.71 23.07
CA TRP A 107 -2.98 5.38 22.93
C TRP A 107 -4.07 5.45 21.86
N THR A 108 -4.09 4.52 20.90
CA THR A 108 -5.13 4.50 19.86
C THR A 108 -6.34 3.68 20.30
N LEU A 109 -7.52 4.05 19.80
CA LEU A 109 -8.77 3.34 20.05
C LEU A 109 -9.06 2.30 18.97
N TYR A 110 -9.44 1.10 19.43
CA TYR A 110 -9.89 -0.07 18.69
C TYR A 110 -8.98 -0.58 17.56
N LYS A 111 -8.95 0.13 16.44
CA LYS A 111 -8.25 -0.26 15.19
C LYS A 111 -7.47 0.90 14.56
N HIS A 112 -7.58 2.12 15.10
CA HIS A 112 -6.87 3.28 14.59
C HIS A 112 -5.36 3.17 14.87
N SER A 113 -4.58 3.92 14.11
CA SER A 113 -3.12 4.06 14.24
C SER A 113 -2.76 5.54 14.30
N MET A 114 -1.50 5.88 14.59
CA MET A 114 -1.06 7.29 14.63
C MET A 114 -1.28 8.02 13.30
N ALA A 115 -1.31 7.30 12.17
CA ALA A 115 -1.62 7.83 10.84
C ALA A 115 -3.13 8.08 10.57
N ASP A 116 -4.02 7.59 11.44
CA ASP A 116 -5.48 7.56 11.25
C ASP A 116 -6.24 8.15 12.47
N LEU A 117 -5.60 9.09 13.18
CA LEU A 117 -6.21 9.88 14.27
C LEU A 117 -6.93 11.13 13.77
N ALA A 118 -6.64 11.58 12.54
CA ALA A 118 -7.35 12.68 11.90
C ALA A 118 -8.86 12.39 11.84
N LEU A 119 -9.68 13.30 12.38
CA LEU A 119 -11.13 13.22 12.26
C LEU A 119 -11.55 13.93 10.96
N PRO A 120 -12.13 13.23 9.97
CA PRO A 120 -12.66 13.87 8.78
C PRO A 120 -13.93 14.67 9.11
N VAL A 121 -14.22 15.67 8.26
CA VAL A 121 -15.39 16.56 8.41
C VAL A 121 -16.71 15.79 8.53
N SER A 122 -16.81 14.61 7.90
CA SER A 122 -17.96 13.70 8.03
C SER A 122 -18.24 13.29 9.48
N ASP A 123 -17.19 12.92 10.22
CA ASP A 123 -17.32 12.33 11.56
C ASP A 123 -17.71 13.43 12.56
N VAL A 124 -17.14 14.63 12.41
CA VAL A 124 -17.49 15.83 13.18
C VAL A 124 -18.95 16.25 12.97
N LEU A 125 -19.47 16.09 11.75
CA LEU A 125 -20.89 16.32 11.45
C LEU A 125 -21.83 15.26 12.04
N THR A 126 -21.35 14.08 12.46
CA THR A 126 -22.22 13.06 13.09
C THR A 126 -22.53 13.34 14.56
N VAL A 127 -21.81 14.26 15.21
CA VAL A 127 -21.95 14.59 16.64
C VAL A 127 -22.52 15.99 16.88
N ASP A 128 -23.14 16.62 15.89
CA ASP A 128 -23.75 17.97 15.97
C ASP A 128 -22.79 19.09 16.42
N CYS A 129 -21.48 18.98 16.16
CA CYS A 129 -20.56 20.12 16.28
C CYS A 129 -20.84 21.15 15.17
N THR A 130 -20.87 22.45 15.48
CA THR A 130 -20.81 23.50 14.45
C THR A 130 -19.36 23.81 14.09
N MET A 131 -19.12 24.19 12.83
CA MET A 131 -17.78 24.44 12.28
C MET A 131 -17.73 25.78 11.54
N THR A 132 -16.60 26.48 11.62
CA THR A 132 -16.30 27.65 10.80
C THR A 132 -15.52 27.21 9.57
N ASN A 133 -15.95 27.65 8.38
CA ASN A 133 -15.20 27.47 7.14
C ASN A 133 -14.04 28.48 7.09
N CYS A 134 -12.80 28.02 6.98
CA CYS A 134 -11.61 28.84 6.90
C CYS A 134 -11.01 28.81 5.49
N SER A 135 -11.07 29.94 4.80
CA SER A 135 -10.44 30.12 3.49
C SER A 135 -8.91 30.09 3.59
N GLN A 136 -8.24 29.28 2.77
CA GLN A 136 -6.78 29.19 2.73
C GLN A 136 -6.19 29.80 1.43
N PRO A 137 -4.89 30.21 1.41
CA PRO A 137 -4.24 30.85 0.24
C PRO A 137 -4.23 30.02 -1.05
N ASN A 138 -4.41 28.71 -0.96
CA ASN A 138 -4.48 27.77 -2.09
C ASN A 138 -5.91 27.59 -2.66
N ASN A 139 -6.90 28.37 -2.17
CA ASN A 139 -8.34 28.21 -2.46
C ASN A 139 -8.96 26.87 -2.02
N ILE A 140 -8.30 26.13 -1.12
CA ILE A 140 -8.92 25.02 -0.39
C ILE A 140 -9.62 25.58 0.86
N THR A 141 -10.73 24.96 1.24
CA THR A 141 -11.49 25.31 2.45
C THR A 141 -11.08 24.37 3.58
N ALA A 142 -10.46 24.93 4.62
CA ALA A 142 -10.27 24.30 5.91
C ALA A 142 -11.54 24.43 6.78
N TYR A 143 -11.63 23.63 7.83
CA TYR A 143 -12.72 23.66 8.80
C TYR A 143 -12.15 23.63 10.21
N SER A 144 -12.70 24.46 11.10
CA SER A 144 -12.30 24.54 12.52
C SER A 144 -13.55 24.45 13.40
N SER A 145 -13.45 23.83 14.58
CA SER A 145 -14.56 23.74 15.53
C SER A 145 -15.04 25.14 15.97
N GLN A 146 -16.33 25.42 15.78
CA GLN A 146 -16.96 26.68 16.15
C GLN A 146 -17.73 26.59 17.47
N SER A 147 -18.48 25.51 17.65
CA SER A 147 -19.14 25.20 18.92
C SER A 147 -19.35 23.70 19.03
N CYS A 148 -18.84 23.09 20.09
CA CYS A 148 -19.12 21.70 20.42
C CYS A 148 -18.86 21.44 21.91
N SER A 149 -19.71 20.65 22.56
CA SER A 149 -19.50 20.27 23.96
C SER A 149 -18.38 19.22 24.09
N SER A 150 -17.84 19.11 25.30
CA SER A 150 -16.91 18.03 25.68
C SER A 150 -17.45 16.65 25.32
N SER A 151 -18.74 16.41 25.60
CA SER A 151 -19.40 15.13 25.34
C SER A 151 -19.43 14.75 23.86
N GLN A 152 -19.70 15.71 22.98
CA GLN A 152 -19.77 15.51 21.53
C GLN A 152 -18.37 15.23 20.95
N ILE A 153 -17.35 16.00 21.37
CA ILE A 153 -15.96 15.79 20.93
C ILE A 153 -15.45 14.43 21.40
N LEU A 154 -15.64 14.08 22.67
CA LEU A 154 -15.17 12.82 23.25
C LEU A 154 -15.88 11.58 22.68
N ASN A 155 -17.05 11.74 22.04
CA ASN A 155 -17.71 10.65 21.30
C ASN A 155 -17.07 10.34 19.94
N MET A 156 -16.25 11.25 19.38
CA MET A 156 -15.62 11.09 18.06
C MET A 156 -14.09 10.93 18.09
N VAL A 157 -13.41 11.18 19.22
CA VAL A 157 -11.94 11.03 19.31
C VAL A 157 -11.47 9.60 19.02
N ARG A 158 -10.32 9.48 18.35
CA ARG A 158 -9.69 8.19 18.00
C ARG A 158 -8.50 7.82 18.88
N CYS A 159 -8.18 8.67 19.85
CA CYS A 159 -7.04 8.54 20.75
C CYS A 159 -7.39 8.92 22.20
N VAL A 160 -6.58 8.40 23.12
CA VAL A 160 -6.49 8.81 24.53
C VAL A 160 -5.04 9.17 24.82
N ALA A 161 -4.75 10.24 25.54
CA ALA A 161 -3.39 10.56 25.99
C ALA A 161 -3.28 10.48 27.51
N ASP A 162 -2.12 10.04 28.02
CA ASP A 162 -1.85 9.96 29.45
C ASP A 162 -1.90 11.34 30.12
N THR A 163 -2.33 11.36 31.38
CA THR A 163 -2.60 12.62 32.11
C THR A 163 -1.31 13.36 32.45
N PHE A 164 -1.26 14.66 32.13
CA PHE A 164 -0.13 15.56 32.35
C PHE A 164 -0.62 16.89 32.95
N GLU A 165 0.32 17.74 33.42
CA GLU A 165 0.01 19.06 33.95
C GLU A 165 0.19 20.15 32.90
N ASP A 166 -0.84 20.97 32.69
CA ASP A 166 -0.80 22.13 31.80
C ASP A 166 -1.25 23.39 32.55
N ASN A 167 -0.27 24.11 33.10
CA ASN A 167 -0.52 25.35 33.85
C ASN A 167 -1.13 26.48 33.00
N GLY A 168 -1.23 26.32 31.67
CA GLY A 168 -1.92 27.24 30.76
C GLY A 168 -3.32 26.78 30.33
N ALA A 169 -3.81 25.61 30.77
CA ALA A 169 -5.02 24.97 30.20
C ALA A 169 -6.28 25.85 30.20
N GLY A 170 -6.52 26.59 31.29
CA GLY A 170 -7.68 27.48 31.44
C GLY A 170 -7.58 28.82 30.72
N THR A 171 -6.45 29.10 30.07
CA THR A 171 -6.22 30.32 29.29
C THR A 171 -5.73 30.03 27.87
N TYR A 172 -5.59 28.75 27.50
CA TYR A 172 -5.24 28.34 26.15
C TYR A 172 -6.47 28.39 25.25
N LEU A 173 -6.40 29.20 24.20
CA LEU A 173 -7.54 29.48 23.32
C LEU A 173 -7.47 28.73 21.98
N GLY A 174 -6.50 27.82 21.76
CA GLY A 174 -6.36 27.10 20.49
C GLY A 174 -7.62 26.28 20.15
N THR A 175 -7.82 26.01 18.86
CA THR A 175 -8.94 25.16 18.42
C THR A 175 -8.76 23.71 18.89
N PHE A 176 -9.86 22.96 19.14
CA PHE A 176 -9.76 21.58 19.65
C PHE A 176 -9.75 20.56 18.52
N TRP A 177 -10.38 20.91 17.40
CA TRP A 177 -10.30 20.20 16.14
C TRP A 177 -10.26 21.21 15.01
N ALA A 178 -9.33 21.00 14.09
CA ALA A 178 -9.33 21.63 12.78
C ALA A 178 -8.65 20.72 11.76
N ASN A 179 -9.10 20.82 10.52
CA ASN A 179 -8.37 20.33 9.35
C ASN A 179 -7.91 21.52 8.49
N GLY A 180 -7.05 21.25 7.51
CA GLY A 180 -6.14 22.24 6.96
C GLY A 180 -4.75 22.11 7.58
N GLY A 181 -3.74 22.58 6.85
CA GLY A 181 -2.37 22.68 7.27
C GLY A 181 -1.66 23.70 6.38
N ASP A 182 -0.45 24.11 6.75
CA ASP A 182 0.43 24.88 5.87
C ASP A 182 1.28 23.92 5.01
N PRO A 183 1.12 23.89 3.67
CA PRO A 183 1.98 23.13 2.77
C PRO A 183 3.47 23.51 2.86
N GLY A 184 3.81 24.68 3.40
CA GLY A 184 5.17 25.12 3.73
C GLY A 184 5.64 24.74 5.14
N GLY A 185 4.73 24.43 6.07
CA GLY A 185 4.99 24.24 7.49
C GLY A 185 5.53 22.85 7.87
N ILE A 186 6.28 22.82 8.98
CA ILE A 186 6.79 21.60 9.61
C ILE A 186 5.87 21.26 10.80
N PRO A 187 5.17 20.11 10.80
CA PRO A 187 4.21 19.79 11.84
C PRO A 187 4.87 19.58 13.21
N GLY A 188 4.42 20.35 14.19
CA GLY A 188 4.66 20.13 15.61
C GLY A 188 3.89 18.92 16.16
N LEU A 189 4.19 18.56 17.41
CA LEU A 189 3.54 17.48 18.15
C LEU A 189 3.03 18.00 19.52
N LEU A 190 2.51 19.23 19.55
CA LEU A 190 2.28 19.95 20.80
C LEU A 190 0.99 19.48 21.46
N LEU A 191 1.09 18.73 22.55
CA LEU A 191 -0.05 18.31 23.36
C LEU A 191 -0.43 19.45 24.31
N ARG A 192 -1.70 19.86 24.27
CA ARG A 192 -2.27 20.92 25.09
C ARG A 192 -3.52 20.42 25.79
N GLU A 193 -3.73 20.85 27.04
CA GLU A 193 -5.02 20.73 27.71
C GLU A 193 -5.86 21.97 27.41
N HIS A 194 -7.14 21.75 27.11
CA HIS A 194 -8.15 22.78 26.98
C HIS A 194 -9.22 22.55 28.02
N SER A 195 -9.34 23.46 28.99
CA SER A 195 -10.21 23.28 30.16
C SER A 195 -11.07 24.51 30.42
N TRP A 196 -12.39 24.31 30.54
CA TRP A 196 -13.36 25.39 30.69
C TRP A 196 -14.47 25.03 31.68
N ALA A 197 -15.07 26.05 32.28
CA ALA A 197 -16.21 25.93 33.15
C ALA A 197 -17.52 26.01 32.36
N GLU A 198 -18.44 25.08 32.59
CA GLU A 198 -19.80 25.07 32.05
C GLU A 198 -20.82 25.00 33.19
N SER A 199 -21.80 25.90 33.18
CA SER A 199 -22.86 25.94 34.19
C SER A 199 -24.00 24.99 33.78
N THR A 200 -24.27 23.97 34.60
CA THR A 200 -25.40 23.07 34.37
C THR A 200 -26.75 23.75 34.62
N ALA A 201 -27.83 23.11 34.18
CA ALA A 201 -29.20 23.55 34.47
C ALA A 201 -29.55 23.60 35.97
N GLN A 202 -28.68 23.04 36.83
CA GLN A 202 -28.77 23.02 38.28
C GLN A 202 -27.96 24.15 38.96
N ASN A 203 -27.33 25.05 38.18
CA ASN A 203 -26.32 26.02 38.62
C ASN A 203 -25.05 25.39 39.25
N GLU A 204 -24.76 24.13 38.96
CA GLU A 204 -23.49 23.50 39.34
C GLU A 204 -22.45 23.74 38.23
N THR A 205 -21.27 24.24 38.60
CA THR A 205 -20.18 24.46 37.65
C THR A 205 -19.41 23.17 37.40
N VAL A 206 -19.53 22.61 36.19
CA VAL A 206 -18.73 21.47 35.74
C VAL A 206 -17.48 21.99 35.04
N ILE A 207 -16.30 21.46 35.38
CA ILE A 207 -15.07 21.73 34.64
C ILE A 207 -14.95 20.65 33.57
N ASN A 208 -15.11 21.05 32.31
CA ASN A 208 -14.83 20.25 31.14
C ASN A 208 -13.33 20.31 30.81
N SER A 209 -12.81 19.22 30.23
CA SER A 209 -11.41 19.16 29.79
C SER A 209 -11.24 18.21 28.61
N VAL A 210 -10.52 18.64 27.58
CA VAL A 210 -10.16 17.87 26.39
C VAL A 210 -8.66 18.05 26.12
N TYR A 211 -7.98 16.99 25.70
CA TYR A 211 -6.59 17.07 25.23
C TYR A 211 -6.57 17.19 23.70
N ALA A 212 -5.64 17.95 23.15
CA ALA A 212 -5.46 18.06 21.70
C ALA A 212 -3.98 18.12 21.31
N VAL A 213 -3.63 17.48 20.19
CA VAL A 213 -2.30 17.57 19.57
C VAL A 213 -2.36 18.58 18.43
N HIS A 214 -1.56 19.63 18.55
CA HIS A 214 -1.48 20.74 17.62
C HIS A 214 -0.20 20.65 16.78
N THR A 215 -0.32 20.81 15.46
CA THR A 215 0.84 20.85 14.56
C THR A 215 1.40 22.24 14.32
N THR A 216 0.73 23.28 14.79
CA THR A 216 1.13 24.69 14.63
C THR A 216 1.64 25.22 15.99
N PRO A 217 2.69 26.06 16.03
CA PRO A 217 3.12 26.69 17.27
C PRO A 217 2.00 27.55 17.88
N SER A 218 1.87 27.54 19.20
CA SER A 218 0.84 28.26 19.95
C SER A 218 0.81 29.79 19.77
N ALA A 219 1.84 30.37 19.16
CA ALA A 219 1.88 31.81 18.81
C ALA A 219 1.24 32.10 17.44
N ASP A 220 1.17 31.11 16.55
CA ASP A 220 0.67 31.20 15.18
C ASP A 220 -0.70 30.52 15.02
N GLU A 221 -1.21 29.89 16.08
CA GLU A 221 -2.49 29.18 16.08
C GLU A 221 -3.70 30.13 16.25
N ALA A 222 -4.74 29.89 15.46
CA ALA A 222 -6.02 30.60 15.57
C ALA A 222 -6.80 30.16 16.82
N ALA A 223 -7.51 31.12 17.43
CA ALA A 223 -8.36 30.85 18.58
C ALA A 223 -9.61 30.01 18.21
N TRP A 224 -10.23 29.35 19.20
CA TRP A 224 -11.53 28.67 19.10
C TRP A 224 -12.51 29.50 18.25
N ALA A 225 -13.20 28.83 17.31
CA ALA A 225 -14.18 29.41 16.36
C ALA A 225 -13.65 30.47 15.38
N THR A 226 -12.42 30.98 15.55
CA THR A 226 -11.81 31.89 14.59
C THR A 226 -11.03 31.11 13.53
N CYS A 227 -10.87 31.75 12.38
CA CYS A 227 -9.92 31.33 11.37
C CYS A 227 -8.66 32.19 11.50
N PRO A 228 -7.48 31.71 11.04
CA PRO A 228 -6.29 32.54 10.98
C PRO A 228 -6.55 33.79 10.12
N THR A 229 -6.03 34.93 10.56
CA THR A 229 -6.22 36.23 9.87
C THR A 229 -5.40 36.34 8.58
N SER A 230 -4.35 35.54 8.46
CA SER A 230 -3.57 35.28 7.25
C SER A 230 -2.89 33.92 7.35
N GLY A 231 -2.48 33.33 6.22
CA GLY A 231 -1.88 31.99 6.19
C GLY A 231 -2.90 30.86 6.16
N TYR A 232 -2.49 29.66 6.59
CA TYR A 232 -3.29 28.43 6.54
C TYR A 232 -3.83 28.07 7.93
N ALA A 233 -4.94 27.31 7.98
CA ALA A 233 -5.44 26.74 9.22
C ALA A 233 -4.48 25.69 9.81
N SER A 234 -4.53 25.48 11.14
CA SER A 234 -3.79 24.40 11.82
C SER A 234 -4.50 23.06 11.66
N PHE A 235 -3.72 21.98 11.71
CA PHE A 235 -4.25 20.63 11.92
C PHE A 235 -4.23 20.34 13.42
N THR A 236 -5.36 19.94 13.97
CA THR A 236 -5.49 19.62 15.40
C THR A 236 -6.27 18.33 15.64
N VAL A 237 -5.65 17.41 16.40
CA VAL A 237 -6.20 16.08 16.72
C VAL A 237 -6.69 16.05 18.18
N PRO A 238 -8.00 16.00 18.44
CA PRO A 238 -8.51 15.84 19.81
C PRO A 238 -8.35 14.38 20.30
N CYS A 239 -7.92 14.24 21.56
CA CYS A 239 -7.81 12.98 22.30
C CYS A 239 -8.51 13.08 23.67
N GLN A 240 -9.00 11.96 24.20
CA GLN A 240 -9.51 11.91 25.57
C GLN A 240 -8.35 11.89 26.59
N ARG A 241 -8.59 12.40 27.80
CA ARG A 241 -7.65 12.24 28.93
C ARG A 241 -7.74 10.83 29.51
N ARG A 242 -6.60 10.23 29.86
CA ARG A 242 -6.52 8.89 30.48
C ARG A 242 -7.30 8.77 31.79
N ASP A 243 -7.19 9.75 32.68
CA ASP A 243 -7.93 9.82 33.95
C ASP A 243 -9.45 10.00 33.77
N ALA A 244 -9.88 10.63 32.67
CA ALA A 244 -11.28 10.80 32.30
C ALA A 244 -11.84 9.66 31.43
N TYR A 245 -11.01 8.72 30.96
CA TYR A 245 -11.46 7.62 30.10
C TYR A 245 -12.36 6.62 30.86
N ARG A 246 -13.51 6.28 30.28
CA ARG A 246 -14.51 5.35 30.86
C ARG A 246 -14.95 4.23 29.90
N GLY A 247 -14.30 4.13 28.73
CA GLY A 247 -14.55 3.08 27.74
C GLY A 247 -13.88 1.75 28.08
N ASP A 248 -14.03 0.77 27.19
CA ASP A 248 -13.41 -0.55 27.32
C ASP A 248 -11.87 -0.46 27.19
N THR A 249 -11.17 -0.87 28.24
CA THR A 249 -9.69 -0.89 28.26
C THR A 249 -9.10 -1.93 27.31
N ALA A 250 -9.85 -2.95 26.88
CA ALA A 250 -9.43 -3.86 25.80
C ALA A 250 -9.50 -3.21 24.41
N GLY A 251 -10.26 -2.12 24.27
CA GLY A 251 -10.25 -1.24 23.11
C GLY A 251 -9.03 -0.31 23.03
N LEU A 252 -8.30 -0.12 24.13
CA LEU A 252 -7.24 0.89 24.25
C LEU A 252 -5.85 0.30 24.00
N ARG A 253 -5.11 0.84 23.04
CA ARG A 253 -3.88 0.20 22.50
C ARG A 253 -2.67 1.11 22.55
N VAL A 254 -1.53 0.56 22.95
CA VAL A 254 -0.22 1.17 22.65
C VAL A 254 -0.06 1.19 21.13
N PRO A 255 0.27 2.33 20.50
CA PRO A 255 0.43 2.40 19.06
C PRO A 255 1.59 1.51 18.59
N LYS A 256 1.34 0.69 17.56
CA LYS A 256 2.39 -0.11 16.95
C LYS A 256 3.14 0.74 15.92
N ALA A 257 4.41 1.03 16.22
CA ALA A 257 5.41 1.55 15.30
C ALA A 257 5.29 0.96 13.89
N SER A 258 5.30 1.81 12.86
CA SER A 258 5.19 1.38 11.47
C SER A 258 6.51 0.78 10.97
N ALA A 259 6.39 -0.28 10.16
CA ALA A 259 7.54 -0.96 9.58
C ALA A 259 8.33 -0.04 8.63
N TRP A 260 7.68 0.95 8.01
CA TRP A 260 8.34 1.84 7.06
C TRP A 260 9.21 2.90 7.76
N VAL A 261 8.80 3.45 8.92
CA VAL A 261 9.66 4.34 9.72
C VAL A 261 10.85 3.57 10.29
N THR A 262 10.65 2.32 10.73
CA THR A 262 11.75 1.46 11.19
C THR A 262 12.72 1.15 10.04
N LYS A 263 12.23 0.84 8.84
CA LYS A 263 13.06 0.66 7.63
C LYS A 263 13.83 1.93 7.25
N TRP A 264 13.24 3.12 7.37
CA TRP A 264 13.93 4.39 7.15
C TRP A 264 15.07 4.61 8.16
N LEU A 265 14.84 4.29 9.44
CA LEU A 265 15.88 4.31 10.47
C LEU A 265 17.02 3.32 10.17
N GLU A 266 16.68 2.11 9.71
CA GLU A 266 17.63 1.09 9.26
C GLU A 266 18.48 1.55 8.06
N GLU A 267 17.86 2.16 7.04
CA GLU A 267 18.50 2.55 5.79
C GLU A 267 19.42 3.79 5.94
N GLU A 268 19.12 4.71 6.86
CA GLU A 268 19.87 5.98 6.98
C GLU A 268 20.69 6.13 8.26
N PHE A 269 20.23 5.58 9.39
CA PHE A 269 20.78 5.92 10.70
C PHE A 269 21.40 4.73 11.45
N ALA A 270 20.99 3.48 11.20
CA ALA A 270 21.44 2.31 11.96
C ALA A 270 22.96 2.07 11.90
N HIS A 271 23.60 1.96 13.07
CA HIS A 271 25.05 1.78 13.19
C HIS A 271 25.45 0.30 13.36
N GLY A 272 25.64 -0.41 12.23
CA GLY A 272 26.23 -1.75 12.23
C GLY A 272 27.57 -1.82 13.00
N PHE A 273 27.81 -2.93 13.70
CA PHE A 273 28.91 -3.07 14.66
C PHE A 273 30.29 -2.78 14.05
N PRO A 274 31.24 -2.20 14.81
CA PRO A 274 32.55 -1.82 14.27
C PRO A 274 33.41 -3.04 13.90
N LEU A 275 33.86 -3.10 12.63
CA LEU A 275 34.65 -4.22 12.08
C LEU A 275 35.91 -4.51 12.89
N SER A 276 36.49 -3.50 13.53
CA SER A 276 37.69 -3.63 14.35
C SER A 276 37.51 -4.65 15.49
N LEU A 277 36.35 -4.67 16.14
CA LEU A 277 36.06 -5.66 17.20
C LEU A 277 35.90 -7.07 16.62
N VAL A 278 35.16 -7.22 15.51
CA VAL A 278 34.99 -8.51 14.82
C VAL A 278 36.34 -9.03 14.31
N ILE A 279 37.16 -8.18 13.69
CA ILE A 279 38.51 -8.52 13.21
C ILE A 279 39.40 -8.92 14.39
N VAL A 280 39.39 -8.20 15.52
CA VAL A 280 40.19 -8.58 16.71
C VAL A 280 39.75 -9.95 17.24
N ILE A 281 38.46 -10.24 17.32
CA ILE A 281 37.93 -11.54 17.75
C ILE A 281 38.31 -12.65 16.75
N VAL A 282 38.14 -12.43 15.45
CA VAL A 282 38.45 -13.40 14.39
C VAL A 282 39.95 -13.65 14.27
N VAL A 283 40.79 -12.61 14.33
CA VAL A 283 42.25 -12.74 14.34
C VAL A 283 42.72 -13.43 15.62
N SER A 284 42.12 -13.16 16.78
CA SER A 284 42.43 -13.87 18.04
C SER A 284 42.03 -15.35 17.97
N ALA A 285 40.88 -15.66 17.36
CA ALA A 285 40.45 -17.05 17.14
C ALA A 285 41.34 -17.78 16.13
N ILE A 286 41.71 -17.14 15.01
CA ILE A 286 42.64 -17.67 14.02
C ILE A 286 44.05 -17.83 14.61
N ALA A 287 44.50 -16.92 15.48
CA ALA A 287 45.76 -17.05 16.20
C ALA A 287 45.71 -18.20 17.21
N ALA A 288 44.63 -18.37 17.97
CA ALA A 288 44.46 -19.49 18.90
C ALA A 288 44.39 -20.84 18.17
N ILE A 289 43.65 -20.92 17.07
CA ILE A 289 43.60 -22.10 16.18
C ILE A 289 44.97 -22.34 15.54
N GLY A 290 45.67 -21.28 15.11
CA GLY A 290 47.01 -21.33 14.55
C GLY A 290 48.07 -21.79 15.56
N ILE A 291 47.97 -21.37 16.82
CA ILE A 291 48.84 -21.84 17.92
C ILE A 291 48.51 -23.29 18.28
N GLY A 292 47.22 -23.67 18.34
CA GLY A 292 46.79 -25.05 18.54
C GLY A 292 47.30 -25.98 17.42
N ALA A 293 47.12 -25.55 16.16
CA ALA A 293 47.62 -26.22 14.98
C ALA A 293 49.16 -26.25 14.94
N PHE A 294 49.86 -25.18 15.33
CA PHE A 294 51.33 -25.14 15.41
C PHE A 294 51.88 -26.05 16.52
N CYS A 295 51.21 -26.14 17.67
CA CYS A 295 51.53 -27.10 18.72
C CYS A 295 51.28 -28.54 18.27
N TRP A 296 50.17 -28.82 17.58
CA TRP A 296 49.88 -30.11 16.95
C TRP A 296 50.91 -30.45 15.87
N HIS A 297 51.24 -29.50 15.00
CA HIS A 297 52.18 -29.66 13.89
C HIS A 297 53.61 -29.84 14.40
N ARG A 298 54.04 -29.15 15.47
CA ARG A 298 55.29 -29.44 16.18
C ARG A 298 55.30 -30.82 16.83
N ARG A 299 54.15 -31.31 17.31
CA ARG A 299 54.00 -32.67 17.84
C ARG A 299 54.13 -33.73 16.75
N ILE A 300 53.65 -33.44 15.53
CA ILE A 300 53.80 -34.31 14.33
C ILE A 300 55.18 -34.19 13.68
N GLN A 301 55.78 -33.00 13.56
CA GLN A 301 57.11 -32.80 12.96
C GLN A 301 58.25 -33.30 13.85
N ARG A 302 58.02 -33.52 15.15
CA ARG A 302 58.93 -34.34 15.99
C ARG A 302 58.85 -35.85 15.69
N VAL A 303 57.89 -36.28 14.88
CA VAL A 303 57.66 -37.69 14.47
C VAL A 303 57.89 -37.90 12.96
N LYS A 304 57.86 -36.85 12.14
CA LYS A 304 58.23 -36.90 10.71
C LYS A 304 59.47 -36.05 10.41
N GLN A 305 60.55 -36.79 10.22
CA GLN A 305 61.95 -36.42 10.05
C GLN A 305 62.24 -35.72 8.70
N GLN A 306 63.21 -34.79 8.69
CA GLN A 306 64.02 -34.36 7.53
C GLN A 306 63.34 -33.66 6.31
N SER A 307 64.19 -33.09 5.45
CA SER A 307 63.96 -32.46 4.14
C SER A 307 63.19 -31.12 4.03
N SER A 308 63.99 -30.04 3.89
CA SER A 308 64.00 -29.08 2.75
C SER A 308 62.68 -28.82 1.97
N THR A 309 62.07 -27.63 1.99
CA THR A 309 62.41 -26.37 1.23
C THR A 309 62.25 -26.52 -0.31
N THR A 310 61.72 -25.56 -1.11
CA THR A 310 61.52 -24.09 -0.92
C THR A 310 60.49 -23.52 -1.92
N SER A 311 59.93 -22.30 -1.66
CA SER A 311 59.52 -21.22 -2.62
C SER A 311 58.49 -21.48 -3.77
N SER A 312 57.76 -20.50 -4.35
CA SER A 312 57.22 -19.19 -3.91
C SER A 312 56.41 -18.53 -5.07
N GLU A 313 55.33 -17.79 -4.77
CA GLU A 313 54.78 -16.67 -5.60
C GLU A 313 54.25 -16.98 -7.04
N ALA A 314 53.43 -16.16 -7.74
CA ALA A 314 52.64 -14.95 -7.42
C ALA A 314 51.33 -14.90 -8.28
N ARG A 315 50.54 -13.82 -8.15
CA ARG A 315 49.18 -13.64 -8.75
C ARG A 315 49.18 -13.09 -10.18
N LEU A 316 48.07 -13.32 -10.90
CA LEU A 316 47.48 -12.40 -11.90
C LEU A 316 45.94 -12.46 -11.82
N ARG A 317 45.24 -11.40 -12.30
CA ARG A 317 43.77 -11.25 -12.29
C ARG A 317 43.24 -10.78 -13.66
N PRO A 318 42.11 -11.29 -14.15
CA PRO A 318 41.21 -10.60 -15.09
C PRO A 318 40.19 -9.69 -14.33
N PRO A 319 39.37 -8.85 -15.02
CA PRO A 319 38.63 -7.76 -14.39
C PRO A 319 37.33 -8.17 -13.67
N ALA A 320 36.73 -7.23 -12.94
CA ALA A 320 35.49 -7.43 -12.17
C ALA A 320 34.23 -7.10 -12.97
N GLU A 321 33.18 -7.89 -12.76
CA GLU A 321 31.80 -7.60 -13.20
C GLU A 321 31.11 -6.60 -12.24
N SER A 322 30.05 -5.94 -12.73
CA SER A 322 29.29 -4.94 -11.98
C SER A 322 28.39 -5.56 -10.90
N VAL A 323 28.54 -5.12 -9.65
CA VAL A 323 27.70 -5.52 -8.51
C VAL A 323 26.60 -4.48 -8.29
N TYR A 324 25.38 -4.96 -8.02
CA TYR A 324 24.22 -4.16 -7.61
C TYR A 324 23.69 -4.62 -6.23
N GLU A 325 22.98 -3.74 -5.54
CA GLU A 325 22.64 -3.87 -4.11
C GLU A 325 21.46 -4.83 -3.84
N ALA A 326 21.43 -5.41 -2.63
CA ALA A 326 20.91 -6.77 -2.42
C ALA A 326 19.79 -6.92 -1.36
N ALA A 327 19.11 -5.85 -0.94
CA ALA A 327 18.05 -5.95 0.07
C ALA A 327 16.79 -6.68 -0.45
N GLY A 328 16.04 -6.07 -1.38
CA GLY A 328 14.81 -6.66 -1.92
C GLY A 328 15.01 -7.82 -2.92
N THR A 329 16.25 -8.25 -3.13
CA THR A 329 16.55 -9.40 -3.99
C THR A 329 16.30 -10.73 -3.28
N ASN A 330 16.47 -10.79 -1.95
CA ASN A 330 16.47 -12.06 -1.21
C ASN A 330 15.07 -12.68 -1.12
N GLU A 331 14.06 -11.94 -0.67
CA GLU A 331 12.67 -12.42 -0.58
C GLU A 331 12.09 -12.75 -1.96
N THR A 332 12.37 -11.89 -2.95
CA THR A 332 11.97 -12.10 -4.35
C THR A 332 12.60 -13.35 -4.96
N LEU A 333 13.89 -13.61 -4.72
CA LEU A 333 14.54 -14.85 -5.14
C LEU A 333 14.04 -16.07 -4.35
N HIS A 334 13.75 -15.91 -3.06
CA HIS A 334 13.19 -16.99 -2.24
C HIS A 334 11.84 -17.45 -2.79
N LEU A 335 10.95 -16.53 -3.14
CA LEU A 335 9.68 -16.83 -3.83
C LEU A 335 9.93 -17.50 -5.18
N LEU A 336 10.72 -16.87 -6.06
CA LEU A 336 10.99 -17.37 -7.42
C LEU A 336 11.74 -18.71 -7.50
N LEU A 337 12.42 -19.13 -6.43
CA LEU A 337 13.19 -20.39 -6.37
C LEU A 337 12.51 -21.49 -5.55
N ASN A 338 11.72 -21.15 -4.52
CA ASN A 338 11.15 -22.12 -3.59
C ASN A 338 9.63 -22.32 -3.73
N SER A 339 8.92 -21.46 -4.48
CA SER A 339 7.49 -21.64 -4.80
C SER A 339 7.24 -22.98 -5.48
N GLU A 340 6.26 -23.75 -4.99
CA GLU A 340 5.87 -25.03 -5.59
C GLU A 340 5.32 -24.87 -7.02
N TYR A 341 4.63 -23.77 -7.31
CA TYR A 341 4.03 -23.46 -8.61
C TYR A 341 5.08 -23.09 -9.68
N LEU A 342 6.28 -22.70 -9.26
CA LEU A 342 7.37 -22.29 -10.16
C LEU A 342 8.43 -23.39 -10.37
N GLN A 343 8.31 -24.54 -9.71
CA GLN A 343 9.24 -25.66 -9.88
C GLN A 343 9.20 -26.19 -11.32
N GLY A 344 10.36 -26.25 -11.98
CA GLY A 344 10.47 -26.65 -13.39
C GLY A 344 9.95 -25.62 -14.41
N LYS A 345 9.38 -24.49 -13.98
CA LYS A 345 8.83 -23.44 -14.85
C LYS A 345 9.83 -22.33 -15.22
N ARG A 346 11.10 -22.43 -14.78
CA ARG A 346 12.14 -21.45 -15.10
C ARG A 346 12.68 -21.65 -16.52
N ILE A 347 12.56 -20.61 -17.34
CA ILE A 347 13.00 -20.55 -18.74
C ILE A 347 14.33 -19.74 -18.82
N PRO A 348 15.32 -20.15 -19.64
CA PRO A 348 16.50 -19.32 -19.92
C PRO A 348 16.10 -18.03 -20.62
N TYR A 349 16.46 -16.87 -20.09
CA TYR A 349 16.03 -15.57 -20.62
C TYR A 349 16.46 -15.37 -22.09
N GLU A 350 17.64 -15.89 -22.42
CA GLU A 350 18.28 -15.85 -23.73
C GLU A 350 17.56 -16.71 -24.79
N SER A 351 16.56 -17.52 -24.39
CA SER A 351 15.70 -18.29 -25.30
C SER A 351 14.42 -17.56 -25.74
N LEU A 352 14.17 -16.35 -25.20
CA LEU A 352 13.04 -15.50 -25.56
C LEU A 352 13.47 -14.46 -26.62
N VAL A 353 12.94 -14.56 -27.83
CA VAL A 353 13.21 -13.59 -28.90
C VAL A 353 12.11 -12.54 -28.91
N PHE A 354 12.40 -11.32 -28.45
CA PHE A 354 11.44 -10.21 -28.42
C PHE A 354 11.18 -9.66 -29.83
N ASP A 355 9.91 -9.66 -30.25
CA ASP A 355 9.46 -9.25 -31.59
C ASP A 355 8.82 -7.86 -31.54
N LYS A 356 7.64 -7.74 -30.92
CA LYS A 356 6.81 -6.52 -30.96
C LYS A 356 6.15 -6.23 -29.61
N ALA A 357 6.22 -4.98 -29.15
CA ALA A 357 5.41 -4.53 -28.02
C ALA A 357 3.91 -4.58 -28.37
N LEU A 358 3.14 -5.33 -27.60
CA LEU A 358 1.68 -5.49 -27.72
C LEU A 358 0.93 -4.45 -26.90
N SER A 359 1.41 -4.14 -25.68
CA SER A 359 0.83 -3.10 -24.84
C SER A 359 1.87 -2.45 -23.93
N LYS A 360 1.57 -1.24 -23.46
CA LYS A 360 2.35 -0.50 -22.48
C LYS A 360 1.40 0.28 -21.56
N GLY A 361 1.39 -0.06 -20.28
CA GLY A 361 0.50 0.53 -19.26
C GLY A 361 1.26 0.97 -18.02
N ALA A 362 0.54 1.47 -17.01
CA ALA A 362 1.14 1.96 -15.76
C ALA A 362 1.94 0.89 -14.98
N TYR A 363 1.55 -0.39 -15.12
CA TYR A 363 2.10 -1.52 -14.36
C TYR A 363 3.21 -2.28 -15.11
N GLY A 364 3.37 -2.09 -16.42
CA GLY A 364 4.29 -2.90 -17.22
C GLY A 364 4.13 -2.73 -18.72
N GLU A 365 4.86 -3.56 -19.46
CA GLU A 365 4.78 -3.71 -20.91
C GLU A 365 4.62 -5.20 -21.27
N VAL A 366 3.78 -5.49 -22.26
CA VAL A 366 3.57 -6.85 -22.78
C VAL A 366 4.13 -6.91 -24.18
N TRP A 367 4.96 -7.92 -24.44
CA TRP A 367 5.63 -8.14 -25.72
C TRP A 367 5.17 -9.46 -26.35
N LEU A 368 5.05 -9.46 -27.67
CA LEU A 368 5.07 -10.67 -28.48
C LEU A 368 6.52 -11.14 -28.56
N CYS A 369 6.75 -12.42 -28.27
CA CYS A 369 8.05 -13.07 -28.42
C CYS A 369 7.90 -14.42 -29.11
N ASP A 370 8.99 -14.92 -29.69
CA ASP A 370 9.13 -16.34 -30.03
C ASP A 370 9.82 -17.10 -28.89
N TYR A 371 9.28 -18.25 -28.53
CA TYR A 371 9.87 -19.22 -27.60
C TYR A 371 9.60 -20.64 -28.13
N ASN A 372 10.63 -21.48 -28.22
CA ASN A 372 10.53 -22.84 -28.79
C ASN A 372 9.88 -22.95 -30.19
N ARG A 373 9.89 -21.86 -30.99
CA ARG A 373 9.20 -21.66 -32.29
C ARG A 373 7.69 -21.42 -32.22
N GLU A 374 7.15 -21.20 -31.03
CA GLU A 374 5.78 -20.77 -30.80
C GLU A 374 5.75 -19.28 -30.39
N LYS A 375 4.65 -18.59 -30.71
CA LYS A 375 4.46 -17.20 -30.28
C LYS A 375 3.91 -17.18 -28.85
N VAL A 376 4.54 -16.38 -27.99
CA VAL A 376 4.20 -16.25 -26.57
C VAL A 376 4.04 -14.78 -26.19
N ALA A 377 3.22 -14.51 -25.16
CA ALA A 377 3.04 -13.19 -24.58
C ALA A 377 3.95 -13.06 -23.36
N VAL A 378 4.91 -12.13 -23.42
CA VAL A 378 5.87 -11.88 -22.36
C VAL A 378 5.53 -10.57 -21.65
N LYS A 379 5.00 -10.68 -20.44
CA LYS A 379 4.71 -9.53 -19.56
C LYS A 379 5.96 -9.22 -18.73
N ARG A 380 6.33 -7.94 -18.65
CA ARG A 380 7.45 -7.46 -17.82
C ARG A 380 7.18 -6.07 -17.27
N LEU A 381 7.91 -5.70 -16.21
CA LEU A 381 7.88 -4.34 -15.68
C LEU A 381 8.49 -3.35 -16.69
N LEU A 382 8.00 -2.09 -16.67
CA LEU A 382 8.50 -1.03 -17.54
C LEU A 382 9.99 -0.79 -17.30
N GLN A 383 10.84 -1.00 -18.30
CA GLN A 383 12.29 -0.77 -18.17
C GLN A 383 12.62 0.71 -17.91
N SER A 384 12.75 1.07 -16.63
CA SER A 384 13.24 2.36 -16.13
C SER A 384 14.62 2.18 -15.49
N LYS A 385 15.39 3.26 -15.35
CA LYS A 385 16.71 3.23 -14.69
C LYS A 385 16.66 2.93 -13.18
N GLN A 386 15.47 2.90 -12.57
CA GLN A 386 15.25 2.60 -11.14
C GLN A 386 13.97 1.77 -10.99
N GLN A 387 14.09 0.44 -11.07
CA GLN A 387 13.02 -0.46 -10.62
C GLN A 387 13.06 -0.52 -9.08
N LYS A 388 12.01 -0.03 -8.41
CA LYS A 388 11.86 -0.20 -6.95
C LYS A 388 11.67 -1.68 -6.64
N ALA A 389 12.41 -2.21 -5.67
CA ALA A 389 12.41 -3.63 -5.33
C ALA A 389 11.00 -4.18 -5.08
N ASP A 390 10.19 -3.44 -4.32
CA ASP A 390 8.82 -3.81 -3.95
C ASP A 390 7.91 -4.04 -5.17
N LYS A 391 8.16 -3.36 -6.30
CA LYS A 391 7.44 -3.62 -7.57
C LYS A 391 7.87 -4.93 -8.24
N VAL A 392 9.14 -5.30 -8.12
CA VAL A 392 9.64 -6.59 -8.61
C VAL A 392 9.14 -7.73 -7.74
N HIS A 393 9.05 -7.51 -6.42
CA HIS A 393 8.44 -8.47 -5.50
C HIS A 393 6.95 -8.68 -5.80
N ALA A 394 6.16 -7.61 -5.90
CA ALA A 394 4.74 -7.69 -6.24
C ALA A 394 4.47 -8.33 -7.62
N PHE A 395 5.41 -8.19 -8.57
CA PHE A 395 5.35 -8.90 -9.85
C PHE A 395 5.75 -10.37 -9.74
N ALA A 396 6.64 -10.74 -8.80
CA ALA A 396 6.95 -12.13 -8.49
C ALA A 396 5.77 -12.84 -7.78
N GLU A 397 5.07 -12.15 -6.87
CA GLU A 397 3.79 -12.62 -6.30
C GLU A 397 2.72 -12.81 -7.40
N GLU A 398 2.64 -11.89 -8.38
CA GLU A 398 1.75 -12.03 -9.53
C GLU A 398 2.12 -13.25 -10.40
N ILE A 399 3.41 -13.50 -10.62
CA ILE A 399 3.94 -14.69 -11.32
C ILE A 399 3.57 -15.98 -10.58
N GLU A 400 3.73 -16.05 -9.26
CA GLU A 400 3.32 -17.21 -8.46
C GLU A 400 1.80 -17.42 -8.49
N LEU A 401 1.00 -16.35 -8.39
CA LEU A 401 -0.45 -16.47 -8.53
C LEU A 401 -0.82 -17.04 -9.90
N SER A 402 -0.32 -16.46 -10.99
CA SER A 402 -0.55 -16.94 -12.36
C SER A 402 -0.14 -18.39 -12.54
N ALA A 403 0.98 -18.82 -11.96
CA ALA A 403 1.43 -20.21 -12.00
C ALA A 403 0.51 -21.17 -11.23
N SER A 404 -0.21 -20.69 -10.21
CA SER A 404 -1.17 -21.45 -9.42
C SER A 404 -2.58 -21.56 -10.03
N LEU A 405 -2.81 -20.99 -11.22
CA LEU A 405 -4.11 -20.97 -11.90
C LEU A 405 -4.09 -21.87 -13.15
N VAL A 406 -4.90 -22.93 -13.12
CA VAL A 406 -5.01 -23.92 -14.21
C VAL A 406 -6.48 -24.17 -14.51
N HIS A 407 -7.00 -23.50 -15.54
CA HIS A 407 -8.40 -23.59 -15.97
C HIS A 407 -8.52 -23.27 -17.47
N PRO A 408 -9.34 -23.98 -18.27
CA PRO A 408 -9.42 -23.77 -19.73
C PRO A 408 -9.81 -22.35 -20.16
N ASN A 409 -10.52 -21.58 -19.32
CA ASN A 409 -10.89 -20.19 -19.58
C ASN A 409 -10.01 -19.15 -18.85
N ILE A 410 -8.85 -19.57 -18.35
CA ILE A 410 -7.77 -18.69 -17.84
C ILE A 410 -6.56 -18.83 -18.77
N VAL A 411 -5.77 -17.76 -18.91
CA VAL A 411 -4.50 -17.79 -19.65
C VAL A 411 -3.51 -18.77 -19.02
N GLU A 412 -2.89 -19.61 -19.84
CA GLU A 412 -1.89 -20.56 -19.38
C GLU A 412 -0.55 -19.87 -19.07
N PHE A 413 -0.05 -20.11 -17.86
CA PHE A 413 1.30 -19.76 -17.45
C PHE A 413 2.32 -20.78 -17.99
N ILE A 414 3.04 -20.39 -19.04
CA ILE A 414 4.08 -21.21 -19.67
C ILE A 414 5.32 -21.28 -18.76
N GLY A 415 5.77 -20.14 -18.24
CA GLY A 415 6.91 -20.09 -17.33
C GLY A 415 7.39 -18.69 -16.98
N VAL A 416 8.55 -18.62 -16.32
CA VAL A 416 9.17 -17.38 -15.82
C VAL A 416 10.65 -17.34 -16.20
N ALA A 417 11.15 -16.18 -16.64
CA ALA A 417 12.56 -16.02 -17.04
C ALA A 417 13.18 -14.78 -16.42
N TRP A 418 14.47 -14.88 -16.06
CA TRP A 418 15.29 -13.75 -15.60
C TRP A 418 16.78 -14.07 -15.70
N ASN A 419 17.57 -13.10 -16.16
CA ASN A 419 19.02 -13.05 -15.97
C ASN A 419 19.43 -12.05 -14.88
N SER A 420 18.66 -10.97 -14.70
CA SER A 420 18.63 -10.12 -13.50
C SER A 420 17.18 -9.95 -13.03
N LEU A 421 16.95 -9.60 -11.75
CA LEU A 421 15.60 -9.30 -11.27
C LEU A 421 14.98 -8.06 -11.93
N SER A 422 15.80 -7.13 -12.42
CA SER A 422 15.35 -6.01 -13.27
C SER A 422 14.87 -6.44 -14.66
N ASN A 423 15.21 -7.67 -15.09
CA ASN A 423 14.75 -8.33 -16.30
C ASN A 423 13.86 -9.56 -15.97
N LEU A 424 13.13 -9.52 -14.85
CA LEU A 424 12.13 -10.55 -14.52
C LEU A 424 10.95 -10.45 -15.48
N VAL A 425 10.59 -11.57 -16.14
CA VAL A 425 9.48 -11.65 -17.08
C VAL A 425 8.61 -12.89 -16.87
N MET A 426 7.30 -12.69 -17.04
CA MET A 426 6.27 -13.72 -17.03
C MET A 426 5.96 -14.15 -18.48
N VAL A 427 5.95 -15.44 -18.77
CA VAL A 427 5.68 -15.99 -20.12
C VAL A 427 4.32 -16.70 -20.11
N LEU A 428 3.42 -16.22 -20.95
CA LEU A 428 2.04 -16.68 -21.12
C LEU A 428 1.79 -17.13 -22.56
N GLU A 429 0.76 -17.94 -22.78
CA GLU A 429 0.25 -18.20 -24.14
C GLU A 429 -0.20 -16.92 -24.86
N PHE A 430 -0.04 -16.85 -26.18
CA PHE A 430 -0.40 -15.69 -26.99
C PHE A 430 -1.70 -15.88 -27.77
N PHE A 431 -2.55 -14.85 -27.78
CA PHE A 431 -3.81 -14.85 -28.50
C PHE A 431 -3.84 -13.80 -29.62
N PRO A 432 -3.77 -14.20 -30.91
CA PRO A 432 -3.68 -13.28 -32.04
C PRO A 432 -4.95 -12.46 -32.27
N LYS A 433 -6.13 -12.92 -31.81
CA LYS A 433 -7.37 -12.11 -31.85
C LYS A 433 -7.39 -10.97 -30.82
N GLY A 434 -6.45 -10.92 -29.88
CA GLY A 434 -6.37 -9.88 -28.85
C GLY A 434 -7.50 -9.96 -27.82
N SER A 435 -7.86 -8.80 -27.25
CA SER A 435 -8.91 -8.70 -26.24
C SER A 435 -10.32 -8.59 -26.82
N LEU A 436 -11.30 -9.10 -26.09
CA LEU A 436 -12.73 -9.06 -26.43
C LEU A 436 -13.20 -7.63 -26.72
N GLN A 437 -12.71 -6.62 -25.99
CA GLN A 437 -13.03 -5.21 -26.26
C GLN A 437 -12.65 -4.79 -27.69
N ASN A 438 -11.42 -5.10 -28.11
CA ASN A 438 -10.94 -4.78 -29.46
C ASN A 438 -11.71 -5.57 -30.52
N TYR A 439 -12.02 -6.84 -30.26
CA TYR A 439 -12.80 -7.67 -31.17
C TYR A 439 -14.24 -7.14 -31.34
N LEU A 440 -14.91 -6.76 -30.25
CA LEU A 440 -16.25 -6.18 -30.27
C LEU A 440 -16.30 -4.90 -31.10
N HIS A 441 -15.33 -3.99 -30.90
CA HIS A 441 -15.24 -2.74 -31.67
C HIS A 441 -14.88 -2.93 -33.16
N GLN A 442 -14.16 -4.00 -33.53
CA GLN A 442 -13.73 -4.23 -34.92
C GLN A 442 -14.70 -5.10 -35.73
N GLY A 443 -15.48 -5.96 -35.08
CA GLY A 443 -16.40 -6.89 -35.76
C GLY A 443 -17.49 -7.54 -34.90
N GLY A 444 -17.72 -7.07 -33.68
CA GLY A 444 -18.61 -7.72 -32.69
C GLY A 444 -20.05 -7.95 -33.16
N GLY A 445 -20.55 -7.12 -34.08
CA GLY A 445 -21.88 -7.30 -34.69
C GLY A 445 -22.04 -8.56 -35.55
N GLN A 446 -20.97 -9.35 -35.76
CA GLN A 446 -21.04 -10.68 -36.38
C GLN A 446 -21.31 -11.81 -35.36
N LEU A 447 -21.15 -11.55 -34.06
CA LEU A 447 -21.40 -12.54 -33.01
C LEU A 447 -22.89 -12.62 -32.69
N SER A 448 -23.42 -13.84 -32.55
CA SER A 448 -24.80 -14.10 -32.16
C SER A 448 -24.92 -14.47 -30.68
N TRP A 449 -26.08 -14.18 -30.06
CA TRP A 449 -26.41 -14.73 -28.74
C TRP A 449 -26.82 -16.21 -28.78
N ALA A 450 -27.17 -16.75 -29.94
CA ALA A 450 -27.57 -18.15 -30.13
C ALA A 450 -26.38 -19.10 -30.33
N SER A 451 -25.14 -18.61 -30.22
CA SER A 451 -23.92 -19.42 -30.33
C SER A 451 -22.73 -18.79 -29.61
N ASP A 452 -22.33 -17.57 -29.98
CA ASP A 452 -20.97 -17.10 -29.72
C ASP A 452 -20.90 -16.29 -28.42
N LYS A 453 -21.80 -15.31 -28.26
CA LYS A 453 -21.88 -14.47 -27.06
C LYS A 453 -22.25 -15.28 -25.81
N ILE A 454 -23.07 -16.33 -25.97
CA ILE A 454 -23.41 -17.27 -24.89
C ILE A 454 -22.23 -18.18 -24.51
N THR A 455 -21.51 -18.73 -25.49
CA THR A 455 -20.26 -19.48 -25.25
C THR A 455 -19.21 -18.62 -24.52
N LEU A 456 -19.07 -17.34 -24.92
CA LEU A 456 -18.22 -16.36 -24.23
C LEU A 456 -18.68 -16.14 -22.78
N ALA A 457 -19.97 -15.87 -22.55
CA ALA A 457 -20.53 -15.66 -21.22
C ALA A 457 -20.32 -16.87 -20.29
N ILE A 458 -20.60 -18.09 -20.77
CA ILE A 458 -20.41 -19.34 -20.02
C ILE A 458 -18.92 -19.55 -19.68
N GLY A 459 -18.01 -19.35 -20.63
CA GLY A 459 -16.58 -19.52 -20.40
C GLY A 459 -16.02 -18.53 -19.36
N ILE A 460 -16.48 -17.27 -19.39
CA ILE A 460 -16.12 -16.27 -18.38
C ILE A 460 -16.69 -16.65 -17.01
N ALA A 461 -17.96 -17.07 -16.94
CA ALA A 461 -18.59 -17.49 -15.68
C ALA A 461 -17.89 -18.72 -15.06
N ARG A 462 -17.46 -19.70 -15.87
CA ARG A 462 -16.64 -20.85 -15.43
C ARG A 462 -15.28 -20.42 -14.89
N ALA A 463 -14.63 -19.43 -15.50
CA ALA A 463 -13.36 -18.90 -14.98
C ALA A 463 -13.55 -18.20 -13.62
N LEU A 464 -14.64 -17.45 -13.43
CA LEU A 464 -14.96 -16.83 -12.14
C LEU A 464 -15.25 -17.88 -11.07
N ASP A 465 -16.06 -18.90 -11.37
CA ASP A 465 -16.38 -19.98 -10.41
C ASP A 465 -15.12 -20.73 -9.94
N TYR A 466 -14.18 -21.00 -10.86
CA TYR A 466 -12.87 -21.57 -10.51
C TYR A 466 -12.04 -20.67 -9.56
N LEU A 467 -12.09 -19.34 -9.72
CA LEU A 467 -11.40 -18.39 -8.84
C LEU A 467 -12.10 -18.29 -7.48
N HIS A 468 -13.43 -18.21 -7.48
CA HIS A 468 -14.28 -18.03 -6.30
C HIS A 468 -14.34 -19.30 -5.43
N ALA A 469 -14.18 -20.49 -6.01
CA ALA A 469 -14.14 -21.77 -5.29
C ALA A 469 -12.81 -22.04 -4.55
N ARG A 470 -11.79 -21.17 -4.67
CA ARG A 470 -10.53 -21.30 -3.90
C ARG A 470 -10.77 -21.04 -2.41
N THR A 471 -9.83 -21.46 -1.56
CA THR A 471 -9.88 -21.23 -0.11
C THR A 471 -8.60 -20.51 0.34
N PRO A 472 -8.66 -19.22 0.71
CA PRO A 472 -9.80 -18.31 0.59
C PRO A 472 -10.20 -18.03 -0.88
N PRO A 473 -11.43 -17.54 -1.13
CA PRO A 473 -11.87 -17.15 -2.47
C PRO A 473 -10.95 -16.10 -3.11
N LEU A 474 -10.65 -16.26 -4.39
CA LEU A 474 -9.81 -15.34 -5.16
C LEU A 474 -10.70 -14.39 -5.98
N ILE A 475 -10.73 -13.11 -5.58
CA ILE A 475 -11.48 -12.06 -6.28
C ILE A 475 -10.60 -11.47 -7.38
N HIS A 476 -11.12 -11.34 -8.60
CA HIS A 476 -10.39 -10.82 -9.77
C HIS A 476 -10.19 -9.29 -9.71
N ARG A 477 -11.17 -8.54 -9.17
CA ARG A 477 -11.16 -7.08 -8.91
C ARG A 477 -11.02 -6.16 -10.13
N ASP A 478 -10.81 -6.70 -11.32
CA ASP A 478 -10.60 -5.95 -12.58
C ASP A 478 -11.08 -6.77 -13.79
N LEU A 479 -12.26 -7.40 -13.66
CA LEU A 479 -12.90 -8.09 -14.78
C LEU A 479 -13.51 -7.05 -15.73
N LYS A 480 -13.10 -7.08 -17.00
CA LYS A 480 -13.59 -6.22 -18.09
C LYS A 480 -13.29 -6.86 -19.44
N SER A 481 -13.99 -6.46 -20.50
CA SER A 481 -13.74 -6.98 -21.87
C SER A 481 -12.30 -6.82 -22.36
N ASN A 482 -11.53 -5.85 -21.85
CA ASN A 482 -10.11 -5.73 -22.21
C ASN A 482 -9.20 -6.75 -21.50
N ASN A 483 -9.63 -7.31 -20.36
CA ASN A 483 -8.92 -8.35 -19.60
C ASN A 483 -9.44 -9.77 -19.92
N ILE A 484 -10.13 -9.93 -21.05
CA ILE A 484 -10.57 -11.21 -21.60
C ILE A 484 -9.97 -11.30 -23.00
N LEU A 485 -9.07 -12.25 -23.22
CA LEU A 485 -8.48 -12.56 -24.53
C LEU A 485 -9.32 -13.62 -25.26
N LEU A 486 -9.21 -13.66 -26.58
CA LEU A 486 -9.95 -14.60 -27.43
C LEU A 486 -9.03 -15.61 -28.13
N THR A 487 -9.34 -16.90 -27.97
CA THR A 487 -8.73 -17.98 -28.76
C THR A 487 -9.11 -17.87 -30.25
N GLU A 488 -8.41 -18.59 -31.13
CA GLU A 488 -8.78 -18.64 -32.55
C GLU A 488 -10.21 -19.18 -32.79
N ALA A 489 -10.71 -20.02 -31.88
CA ALA A 489 -12.07 -20.57 -31.86
C ALA A 489 -13.07 -19.72 -31.04
N LEU A 490 -12.75 -18.44 -30.75
CA LEU A 490 -13.59 -17.49 -29.99
C LEU A 490 -13.94 -17.91 -28.55
N GLY A 491 -13.28 -18.92 -27.98
CA GLY A 491 -13.33 -19.20 -26.54
C GLY A 491 -12.63 -18.10 -25.71
N PRO A 492 -13.17 -17.72 -24.54
CA PRO A 492 -12.62 -16.64 -23.70
C PRO A 492 -11.51 -17.12 -22.76
N LYS A 493 -10.54 -16.24 -22.49
CA LYS A 493 -9.35 -16.47 -21.65
C LYS A 493 -9.08 -15.24 -20.76
N LEU A 494 -9.31 -15.34 -19.45
CA LEU A 494 -9.11 -14.22 -18.51
C LEU A 494 -7.63 -13.98 -18.19
N ILE A 495 -7.27 -12.72 -17.91
CA ILE A 495 -5.90 -12.23 -17.60
C ILE A 495 -5.88 -11.21 -16.45
N ASP A 496 -4.68 -10.88 -15.92
CA ASP A 496 -4.41 -9.79 -14.96
C ASP A 496 -5.10 -9.90 -13.57
N PHE A 497 -5.02 -11.08 -12.97
CA PHE A 497 -5.51 -11.40 -11.62
C PHE A 497 -4.78 -10.61 -10.52
N GLY A 498 -5.54 -9.90 -9.67
CA GLY A 498 -4.97 -8.86 -8.78
C GLY A 498 -4.50 -9.32 -7.41
N VAL A 499 -3.25 -9.79 -7.28
CA VAL A 499 -2.60 -9.94 -5.94
C VAL A 499 -2.40 -8.57 -5.27
N SER A 500 -1.70 -7.68 -5.97
CA SER A 500 -1.20 -6.39 -5.46
C SER A 500 -2.25 -5.28 -5.35
N ARG A 501 -3.49 -5.53 -5.78
CA ARG A 501 -4.58 -4.53 -5.85
C ARG A 501 -5.26 -4.34 -4.48
N GLY A 502 -4.47 -3.95 -3.47
CA GLY A 502 -4.93 -3.71 -2.09
C GLY A 502 -5.84 -2.50 -1.93
N LYS A 503 -5.74 -1.54 -2.87
CA LYS A 503 -6.77 -0.55 -3.20
C LYS A 503 -6.93 -0.57 -4.73
N VAL A 504 -8.10 -0.18 -5.23
CA VAL A 504 -8.24 0.20 -6.64
C VAL A 504 -7.69 1.62 -6.75
N ASP A 505 -6.71 1.84 -7.65
CA ASP A 505 -6.22 3.19 -7.96
C ASP A 505 -7.33 3.96 -8.71
N LEU A 506 -8.16 4.67 -7.96
CA LEU A 506 -9.20 5.57 -8.46
C LEU A 506 -8.62 6.90 -9.01
N THR A 507 -7.42 6.85 -9.60
CA THR A 507 -6.72 8.00 -10.18
C THR A 507 -7.38 8.42 -11.49
N MET A 508 -8.47 9.19 -11.38
CA MET A 508 -9.30 9.67 -12.49
C MET A 508 -8.57 10.67 -13.40
N THR A 509 -7.61 10.19 -14.19
CA THR A 509 -7.01 10.95 -15.28
C THR A 509 -7.97 11.04 -16.46
N ALA A 510 -8.08 12.23 -17.05
CA ALA A 510 -9.07 12.49 -18.10
C ALA A 510 -8.75 11.69 -19.38
N GLY A 511 -9.52 10.63 -19.62
CA GLY A 511 -9.45 9.80 -20.84
C GLY A 511 -8.83 8.42 -20.68
N VAL A 512 -8.28 8.06 -19.50
CA VAL A 512 -7.71 6.72 -19.25
C VAL A 512 -8.20 6.19 -17.91
N GLY A 513 -8.66 4.93 -17.88
CA GLY A 513 -8.88 4.20 -16.61
C GLY A 513 -10.12 4.59 -15.80
N THR A 514 -11.22 5.07 -16.41
CA THR A 514 -12.48 5.22 -15.66
C THR A 514 -13.02 3.83 -15.29
N PRO A 515 -13.32 3.56 -13.99
CA PRO A 515 -13.67 2.23 -13.48
C PRO A 515 -15.13 1.82 -13.76
N TYR A 516 -15.57 1.82 -15.02
CA TYR A 516 -16.97 1.54 -15.39
C TYR A 516 -17.45 0.11 -15.08
N TRP A 517 -16.54 -0.85 -14.97
CA TRP A 517 -16.87 -2.25 -14.61
C TRP A 517 -16.95 -2.46 -13.10
N THR A 518 -16.40 -1.54 -12.31
CA THR A 518 -16.19 -1.71 -10.87
C THR A 518 -17.51 -1.58 -10.10
N ALA A 519 -17.75 -2.52 -9.20
CA ALA A 519 -18.98 -2.59 -8.42
C ALA A 519 -19.18 -1.37 -7.49
N PRO A 520 -20.43 -0.92 -7.25
CA PRO A 520 -20.74 0.24 -6.41
C PRO A 520 -20.03 0.26 -5.06
N GLU A 521 -20.01 -0.88 -4.35
CA GLU A 521 -19.39 -1.02 -3.04
C GLU A 521 -17.86 -0.83 -3.07
N ILE A 522 -17.19 -1.12 -4.19
CA ILE A 522 -15.76 -0.85 -4.37
C ILE A 522 -15.54 0.64 -4.66
N LEU A 523 -16.39 1.26 -5.48
CA LEU A 523 -16.34 2.72 -5.73
C LEU A 523 -16.56 3.52 -4.44
N GLU A 524 -17.43 3.03 -3.55
CA GLU A 524 -17.68 3.59 -2.22
C GLU A 524 -16.62 3.22 -1.16
N SER A 525 -15.58 2.45 -1.53
CA SER A 525 -14.54 1.93 -0.61
C SER A 525 -15.09 1.15 0.60
N LYS A 526 -16.25 0.50 0.42
CA LYS A 526 -16.86 -0.40 1.41
C LYS A 526 -16.15 -1.77 1.39
N ARG A 527 -16.58 -2.67 2.27
CA ARG A 527 -16.22 -4.09 2.19
C ARG A 527 -16.88 -4.72 0.96
N TYR A 528 -16.13 -5.59 0.29
CA TYR A 528 -16.55 -6.32 -0.89
C TYR A 528 -16.03 -7.77 -0.82
N ASP A 529 -16.65 -8.64 -1.62
CA ASP A 529 -16.38 -10.08 -1.73
C ASP A 529 -16.40 -10.49 -3.22
N GLU A 530 -16.60 -11.77 -3.53
CA GLU A 530 -16.65 -12.27 -4.91
C GLU A 530 -17.81 -11.70 -5.76
N LYS A 531 -18.84 -11.12 -5.11
CA LYS A 531 -19.99 -10.51 -5.79
C LYS A 531 -19.63 -9.23 -6.55
N ALA A 532 -18.46 -8.65 -6.30
CA ALA A 532 -17.95 -7.52 -7.09
C ALA A 532 -17.52 -7.96 -8.51
N ASP A 533 -16.94 -9.15 -8.66
CA ASP A 533 -16.65 -9.72 -9.99
C ASP A 533 -17.96 -10.08 -10.71
N VAL A 534 -18.99 -10.51 -9.98
CA VAL A 534 -20.33 -10.79 -10.54
C VAL A 534 -20.98 -9.52 -11.10
N TYR A 535 -20.90 -8.38 -10.40
CA TYR A 535 -21.33 -7.10 -10.96
C TYR A 535 -20.55 -6.76 -12.24
N SER A 536 -19.21 -6.89 -12.18
CA SER A 536 -18.31 -6.64 -13.32
C SER A 536 -18.68 -7.52 -14.54
N PHE A 537 -19.09 -8.77 -14.30
CA PHE A 537 -19.59 -9.69 -15.34
C PHE A 537 -20.91 -9.20 -15.95
N GLY A 538 -21.82 -8.66 -15.14
CA GLY A 538 -23.03 -7.99 -15.62
C GLY A 538 -22.75 -6.82 -16.57
N VAL A 539 -21.67 -6.06 -16.33
CA VAL A 539 -21.19 -5.02 -17.25
C VAL A 539 -20.62 -5.63 -18.53
N VAL A 540 -19.84 -6.71 -18.46
CA VAL A 540 -19.32 -7.42 -19.65
C VAL A 540 -20.44 -8.04 -20.50
N LEU A 541 -21.56 -8.49 -19.90
CA LEU A 541 -22.74 -8.93 -20.64
C LEU A 541 -23.39 -7.78 -21.45
N SER A 542 -23.35 -6.54 -20.95
CA SER A 542 -23.81 -5.35 -21.69
C SER A 542 -22.88 -5.02 -22.87
N GLU A 543 -21.56 -5.16 -22.70
CA GLU A 543 -20.59 -5.01 -23.81
C GLU A 543 -20.76 -6.11 -24.87
N LEU A 544 -20.93 -7.37 -24.44
CA LEU A 544 -21.21 -8.49 -25.35
C LEU A 544 -22.49 -8.23 -26.13
N ASP A 545 -23.54 -7.72 -25.50
CA ASP A 545 -24.80 -7.42 -26.16
C ASP A 545 -24.67 -6.28 -27.18
N THR A 546 -24.23 -5.11 -26.73
CA THR A 546 -24.24 -3.84 -27.49
C THR A 546 -23.05 -3.66 -28.44
N CYS A 547 -21.93 -4.33 -28.19
CA CYS A 547 -20.62 -4.08 -28.81
C CYS A 547 -20.03 -2.68 -28.53
N GLU A 548 -20.57 -1.94 -27.55
CA GLU A 548 -20.11 -0.60 -27.15
C GLU A 548 -19.34 -0.59 -25.81
N ILE A 549 -18.67 0.53 -25.52
CA ILE A 549 -18.07 0.79 -24.19
C ILE A 549 -19.21 1.04 -23.18
N PRO A 550 -19.16 0.50 -21.94
CA PRO A 550 -20.20 0.74 -20.95
C PRO A 550 -20.46 2.24 -20.72
N PHE A 551 -21.76 2.60 -20.65
CA PHE A 551 -22.23 3.97 -20.45
C PHE A 551 -21.81 4.97 -21.57
N SER A 552 -21.49 4.46 -22.77
CA SER A 552 -21.26 5.26 -23.99
C SER A 552 -22.38 6.28 -24.27
N ASP A 553 -23.60 5.91 -23.93
CA ASP A 553 -24.88 6.57 -24.18
C ASP A 553 -25.49 7.26 -22.96
N ALA A 554 -24.74 7.34 -21.85
CA ALA A 554 -25.22 7.97 -20.62
C ALA A 554 -25.37 9.50 -20.80
N LEU A 555 -26.58 9.98 -20.49
CA LEU A 555 -26.94 11.40 -20.54
C LEU A 555 -27.26 11.93 -19.14
N THR A 556 -27.05 13.23 -18.94
CA THR A 556 -27.56 13.98 -17.78
C THR A 556 -29.01 14.42 -18.00
N GLU A 557 -29.64 14.98 -16.96
CA GLU A 557 -31.04 15.42 -16.97
C GLU A 557 -31.36 16.49 -18.01
N ASP A 558 -30.35 17.25 -18.46
CA ASP A 558 -30.42 18.24 -19.55
C ASP A 558 -30.27 17.63 -20.95
N GLY A 559 -30.09 16.31 -21.06
CA GLY A 559 -29.84 15.59 -22.31
C GLY A 559 -28.42 15.70 -22.85
N SER A 560 -27.49 16.36 -22.15
CA SER A 560 -26.07 16.39 -22.54
C SER A 560 -25.33 15.12 -22.11
N LYS A 561 -24.13 14.87 -22.67
CA LYS A 561 -23.39 13.62 -22.39
C LYS A 561 -22.78 13.64 -21.00
N ALA A 562 -23.10 12.63 -20.20
CA ALA A 562 -22.63 12.51 -18.81
C ALA A 562 -21.09 12.37 -18.75
N LYS A 563 -20.49 13.09 -17.81
CA LYS A 563 -19.04 13.01 -17.53
C LYS A 563 -18.72 11.78 -16.68
N PRO A 564 -17.49 11.23 -16.75
CA PRO A 564 -17.05 10.07 -15.97
C PRO A 564 -17.48 10.07 -14.49
N PHE A 565 -17.28 11.18 -13.77
CA PHE A 565 -17.65 11.26 -12.35
C PHE A 565 -19.17 11.20 -12.11
N GLN A 566 -19.99 11.72 -13.04
CA GLN A 566 -21.45 11.70 -12.95
C GLN A 566 -21.99 10.28 -13.21
N ILE A 567 -21.38 9.56 -14.15
CA ILE A 567 -21.68 8.16 -14.42
C ILE A 567 -21.43 7.32 -13.16
N LEU A 568 -20.24 7.44 -12.56
CA LEU A 568 -19.88 6.72 -11.33
C LEU A 568 -20.80 7.09 -10.16
N GLN A 569 -21.08 8.38 -9.94
CA GLN A 569 -22.01 8.82 -8.89
C GLN A 569 -23.43 8.28 -9.07
N ASN A 570 -23.92 8.17 -10.31
CA ASN A 570 -25.25 7.62 -10.58
C ASN A 570 -25.29 6.09 -10.48
N VAL A 571 -24.18 5.40 -10.80
CA VAL A 571 -24.00 3.96 -10.54
C VAL A 571 -23.99 3.68 -9.03
N MET A 572 -23.25 4.47 -8.24
CA MET A 572 -23.22 4.36 -6.77
C MET A 572 -24.59 4.61 -6.12
N LYS A 573 -25.40 5.52 -6.70
CA LYS A 573 -26.79 5.77 -6.28
C LYS A 573 -27.80 4.73 -6.81
N GLY A 574 -27.38 3.80 -7.66
CA GLY A 574 -28.27 2.86 -8.35
C GLY A 574 -29.21 3.50 -9.39
N THR A 575 -29.03 4.78 -9.73
CA THR A 575 -29.87 5.51 -10.69
C THR A 575 -29.44 5.35 -12.14
N LEU A 576 -28.25 4.77 -12.38
CA LEU A 576 -27.74 4.41 -13.70
C LEU A 576 -27.22 2.97 -13.71
N GLN A 577 -27.55 2.24 -14.78
CA GLN A 577 -27.07 0.87 -15.04
C GLN A 577 -26.69 0.76 -16.53
N PRO A 578 -25.80 -0.17 -16.90
CA PRO A 578 -25.50 -0.47 -18.31
C PRO A 578 -26.76 -0.77 -19.14
N ARG A 579 -26.76 -0.33 -20.40
CA ARG A 579 -27.88 -0.58 -21.33
C ARG A 579 -27.72 -1.93 -22.05
N PHE A 580 -28.85 -2.40 -22.56
CA PHE A 580 -28.96 -3.59 -23.41
C PHE A 580 -29.82 -3.20 -24.62
N SER A 581 -29.49 -3.77 -25.77
CA SER A 581 -30.23 -3.60 -27.02
C SER A 581 -31.67 -4.10 -26.92
N THR A 582 -32.51 -3.74 -27.90
CA THR A 582 -33.86 -4.30 -28.08
C THR A 582 -33.83 -5.80 -28.37
N ASP A 583 -32.72 -6.27 -28.95
CA ASP A 583 -32.59 -7.60 -29.54
C ASP A 583 -31.89 -8.58 -28.57
N CYS A 584 -31.47 -8.08 -27.41
CA CYS A 584 -30.94 -8.86 -26.30
C CYS A 584 -31.96 -9.91 -25.84
N PRO A 585 -31.63 -11.22 -25.83
CA PRO A 585 -32.57 -12.25 -25.42
C PRO A 585 -33.06 -12.01 -23.98
N PRO A 586 -34.37 -12.09 -23.70
CA PRO A 586 -34.92 -11.73 -22.39
C PRO A 586 -34.28 -12.45 -21.20
N VAL A 587 -33.88 -13.71 -21.37
CA VAL A 587 -33.18 -14.51 -20.34
C VAL A 587 -31.79 -13.96 -20.05
N ILE A 588 -31.00 -13.65 -21.09
CA ILE A 588 -29.66 -13.06 -20.95
C ILE A 588 -29.75 -11.69 -20.27
N ARG A 589 -30.71 -10.85 -20.69
CA ARG A 589 -30.98 -9.56 -20.06
C ARG A 589 -31.38 -9.71 -18.59
N GLN A 590 -32.19 -10.72 -18.24
CA GLN A 590 -32.56 -11.00 -16.85
C GLN A 590 -31.36 -11.44 -16.00
N ILE A 591 -30.48 -12.29 -16.54
CA ILE A 591 -29.23 -12.71 -15.90
C ILE A 591 -28.32 -11.49 -15.66
N ALA A 592 -28.12 -10.64 -16.68
CA ALA A 592 -27.29 -9.46 -16.53
C ALA A 592 -27.86 -8.44 -15.52
N LEU A 593 -29.18 -8.25 -15.47
CA LEU A 593 -29.83 -7.39 -14.48
C LEU A 593 -29.83 -7.98 -13.05
N SER A 594 -29.62 -9.29 -12.88
CA SER A 594 -29.38 -9.88 -11.54
C SER A 594 -27.93 -9.68 -11.09
N CYS A 595 -26.96 -9.69 -12.01
CA CYS A 595 -25.58 -9.29 -11.73
C CYS A 595 -25.46 -7.81 -11.31
N LEU A 596 -26.22 -6.93 -11.96
CA LEU A 596 -26.14 -5.46 -11.80
C LEU A 596 -26.91 -4.91 -10.58
N LYS A 597 -27.29 -5.78 -9.63
CA LYS A 597 -27.96 -5.39 -8.38
C LYS A 597 -27.05 -4.52 -7.51
N LEU A 598 -27.64 -3.50 -6.88
CA LEU A 598 -26.90 -2.58 -6.00
C LEU A 598 -26.37 -3.31 -4.75
N ASP A 599 -27.24 -4.06 -4.06
CA ASP A 599 -26.84 -4.92 -2.95
C ASP A 599 -26.07 -6.16 -3.48
N PRO A 600 -24.84 -6.44 -3.01
CA PRO A 600 -24.08 -7.63 -3.37
C PRO A 600 -24.78 -8.96 -3.04
N ALA A 601 -25.58 -9.02 -1.97
CA ALA A 601 -26.26 -10.25 -1.53
C ALA A 601 -27.38 -10.67 -2.50
N ASP A 602 -27.97 -9.71 -3.21
CA ASP A 602 -29.01 -9.90 -4.25
C ASP A 602 -28.44 -10.48 -5.56
N ARG A 603 -27.10 -10.46 -5.74
CA ARG A 603 -26.42 -10.94 -6.95
C ARG A 603 -26.24 -12.47 -6.91
N PRO A 604 -26.29 -13.17 -8.06
CA PRO A 604 -26.00 -14.61 -8.13
C PRO A 604 -24.56 -14.95 -7.74
N THR A 605 -24.25 -16.24 -7.61
CA THR A 605 -22.88 -16.78 -7.60
C THR A 605 -22.44 -17.15 -9.01
N ALA A 606 -21.15 -17.27 -9.28
CA ALA A 606 -20.65 -17.76 -10.58
C ALA A 606 -21.23 -19.15 -10.92
N SER A 607 -21.26 -20.07 -9.95
CA SER A 607 -21.99 -21.35 -10.00
C SER A 607 -23.46 -21.26 -10.41
N GLN A 608 -24.19 -20.21 -10.01
CA GLN A 608 -25.57 -19.98 -10.47
C GLN A 608 -25.58 -19.49 -11.92
N LEU A 609 -24.74 -18.49 -12.25
CA LEU A 609 -24.63 -17.94 -13.59
C LEU A 609 -24.35 -19.00 -14.66
N ILE A 610 -23.44 -19.96 -14.38
CA ILE A 610 -23.14 -21.06 -15.29
C ILE A 610 -24.41 -21.86 -15.63
N ARG A 611 -25.19 -22.26 -14.61
CA ARG A 611 -26.43 -23.02 -14.80
C ARG A 611 -27.51 -22.21 -15.52
N ASP A 612 -27.66 -20.95 -15.17
CA ASP A 612 -28.68 -20.07 -15.74
C ASP A 612 -28.39 -19.85 -17.25
N LEU A 613 -27.12 -19.62 -17.60
CA LEU A 613 -26.64 -19.47 -18.98
C LEU A 613 -26.73 -20.78 -19.78
N GLU A 614 -26.24 -21.91 -19.26
CA GLU A 614 -26.35 -23.24 -19.91
C GLU A 614 -27.81 -23.64 -20.14
N SER A 615 -28.74 -23.26 -19.25
CA SER A 615 -30.18 -23.47 -19.43
C SER A 615 -30.84 -22.59 -20.50
N SER A 616 -30.11 -21.58 -20.99
CA SER A 616 -30.51 -20.68 -22.08
C SER A 616 -29.87 -21.06 -23.42
N ASP A 617 -28.67 -21.66 -23.42
CA ASP A 617 -27.99 -22.25 -24.57
C ASP A 617 -28.72 -23.49 -25.13
N SER A 618 -29.50 -24.17 -24.27
CA SER A 618 -30.23 -25.40 -24.58
C SER A 618 -31.64 -25.18 -25.19
N LYS A 619 -31.95 -24.01 -25.78
CA LYS A 619 -33.31 -23.62 -26.21
C LYS A 619 -33.35 -22.81 -27.50
#